data_AF-A0A0B2QLK1-F1
#
_entry.id   AF-A0A0B2QLK1-F1
#
_cell.length_a   1.000
_cell.length_b   1.000
_cell.length_c   1.000
_cell.angle_alpha   90.00
_cell.angle_beta   90.00
_cell.angle_gamma   90.00
#
_symmetry.space_group_name_H-M   'P 1'
#
loop_
_entity.id
_entity.type
_entity.pdbx_description
1 polymer ?
#
loop_
_entity_poly.entity_id
_entity_poly.type
_entity_poly.pdbx_seq_one_letter_code
_entity_poly.pdbx_strand_id
1 'polypeptide(L)'
;MSWLQKFPLLEESCNKKHSSTELDSLTLKANDLEEKCSLKDNQIKALEEQLATAEKKLQVCIFACGQTGSGKTCTMMGRPGHLEEKGLIPRSLEQIFQTKQSQQPQGWKYEIVLEHVWKSNGIPIGKEGL
;
A
#
# COMPACT_ATOMS: atom_id res chain seq x y z
N MET A 1 -38.57 8.81 7.45
CA MET A 1 -39.42 8.02 8.37
C MET A 1 -40.88 8.18 7.99
N SER A 2 -41.38 7.37 7.06
CA SER A 2 -42.82 7.13 6.82
C SER A 2 -42.92 6.38 5.50
N TRP A 3 -42.98 5.04 5.52
CA TRP A 3 -43.46 4.18 4.41
C TRP A 3 -43.70 2.75 4.94
N LEU A 4 -44.41 2.62 6.07
CA LEU A 4 -44.94 1.34 6.53
C LEU A 4 -46.38 1.54 6.99
N GLN A 5 -47.31 1.65 6.03
CA GLN A 5 -48.71 1.47 6.33
C GLN A 5 -49.51 1.04 5.11
N LYS A 6 -49.56 -0.28 4.87
CA LYS A 6 -50.80 -0.97 4.46
C LYS A 6 -50.61 -2.49 4.45
N PHE A 7 -50.95 -3.10 5.57
CA PHE A 7 -51.47 -4.47 5.61
C PHE A 7 -53.00 -4.36 5.68
N PRO A 8 -53.72 -5.04 4.78
CA PRO A 8 -54.94 -5.72 5.18
C PRO A 8 -54.82 -7.21 4.85
N LEU A 9 -54.95 -8.04 5.88
CA LEU A 9 -55.27 -9.45 5.74
C LEU A 9 -56.73 -9.56 5.27
N LEU A 10 -56.96 -10.26 4.16
CA LEU A 10 -58.21 -10.97 3.94
C LEU A 10 -57.87 -12.32 3.29
N GLU A 11 -58.16 -13.37 4.05
CA GLU A 11 -58.23 -14.76 3.59
C GLU A 11 -59.29 -14.94 2.50
N GLU A 12 -58.97 -15.68 1.45
CA GLU A 12 -59.88 -16.65 0.84
C GLU A 12 -59.06 -17.78 0.16
N SER A 13 -59.33 -19.01 0.60
CA SER A 13 -58.84 -20.32 0.10
C SER A 13 -59.45 -20.62 -1.30
N CYS A 14 -58.97 -21.47 -2.23
CA CYS A 14 -57.99 -22.56 -2.27
C CYS A 14 -57.71 -23.01 -3.74
N ASN A 15 -56.50 -23.56 -3.97
CA ASN A 15 -56.07 -24.53 -5.01
C ASN A 15 -55.77 -24.11 -6.46
N LYS A 16 -54.47 -23.89 -6.73
CA LYS A 16 -53.78 -24.67 -7.77
C LYS A 16 -52.38 -25.10 -7.27
N LYS A 17 -52.21 -26.41 -7.18
CA LYS A 17 -51.02 -27.14 -6.75
C LYS A 17 -49.87 -26.93 -7.77
N HIS A 18 -48.63 -27.02 -7.27
CA HIS A 18 -47.34 -27.01 -7.99
C HIS A 18 -46.53 -25.69 -7.91
N SER A 19 -46.18 -25.21 -6.71
CA SER A 19 -45.22 -24.09 -6.59
C SER A 19 -44.57 -23.95 -5.19
N SER A 20 -44.68 -24.94 -4.30
CA SER A 20 -44.17 -24.82 -2.92
C SER A 20 -42.69 -25.14 -2.81
N THR A 21 -42.19 -26.10 -3.59
CA THR A 21 -40.78 -26.53 -3.57
C THR A 21 -39.87 -25.62 -4.39
N GLU A 22 -40.41 -24.88 -5.35
CA GLU A 22 -39.64 -23.92 -6.15
C GLU A 22 -39.33 -22.64 -5.36
N LEU A 23 -40.23 -22.21 -4.48
CA LEU A 23 -40.06 -20.96 -3.71
C LEU A 23 -39.05 -21.15 -2.57
N ASP A 24 -39.08 -22.30 -1.89
CA ASP A 24 -38.04 -22.69 -0.93
C ASP A 24 -36.69 -22.95 -1.62
N SER A 25 -36.71 -23.55 -2.82
CA SER A 25 -35.50 -23.75 -3.64
C SER A 25 -34.91 -22.42 -4.12
N LEU A 26 -35.75 -21.46 -4.51
CA LEU A 26 -35.33 -20.11 -4.91
C LEU A 26 -34.86 -19.29 -3.71
N THR A 27 -35.45 -19.48 -2.53
CA THR A 27 -35.00 -18.83 -1.28
C THR A 27 -33.66 -19.40 -0.81
N LEU A 28 -33.47 -20.72 -0.86
CA LEU A 28 -32.18 -21.37 -0.59
C LEU A 28 -31.11 -20.94 -1.61
N LYS A 29 -31.46 -20.85 -2.90
CA LYS A 29 -30.55 -20.33 -3.94
C LYS A 29 -30.26 -18.84 -3.78
N ALA A 30 -31.23 -18.04 -3.33
CA ALA A 30 -31.06 -16.61 -3.07
C ALA A 30 -30.13 -16.39 -1.87
N ASN A 31 -30.30 -17.16 -0.80
CA ASN A 31 -29.42 -17.12 0.38
C ASN A 31 -27.99 -17.61 0.04
N ASP A 32 -27.85 -18.68 -0.76
CA ASP A 32 -26.55 -19.17 -1.25
C ASP A 32 -25.88 -18.17 -2.23
N LEU A 33 -26.67 -17.44 -3.01
CA LEU A 33 -26.20 -16.33 -3.86
C LEU A 33 -25.82 -15.10 -3.02
N GLU A 34 -26.55 -14.79 -1.96
CA GLU A 34 -26.25 -13.70 -1.03
C GLU A 34 -24.98 -14.00 -0.23
N GLU A 35 -24.78 -15.26 0.22
CA GLU A 35 -23.52 -15.72 0.81
C GLU A 35 -22.36 -15.66 -0.20
N LYS A 36 -22.55 -16.09 -1.45
CA LYS A 36 -21.52 -16.02 -2.49
C LYS A 36 -21.19 -14.60 -2.94
N CYS A 37 -22.17 -13.70 -3.01
CA CYS A 37 -21.95 -12.28 -3.28
C CYS A 37 -21.21 -11.63 -2.12
N SER A 38 -21.65 -11.88 -0.87
CA SER A 38 -20.97 -11.40 0.33
C SER A 38 -19.53 -11.92 0.44
N LEU A 39 -19.27 -13.19 0.08
CA LEU A 39 -17.93 -13.76 0.05
C LEU A 39 -17.02 -13.05 -0.97
N LYS A 40 -17.53 -12.76 -2.17
CA LYS A 40 -16.79 -12.03 -3.21
C LYS A 40 -16.52 -10.58 -2.82
N ASP A 41 -17.48 -9.92 -2.19
CA ASP A 41 -17.35 -8.54 -1.72
C ASP A 41 -16.30 -8.42 -0.59
N ASN A 42 -16.25 -9.40 0.31
CA ASN A 42 -15.23 -9.48 1.36
C ASN A 42 -13.83 -9.75 0.80
N GLN A 43 -13.71 -10.58 -0.25
CA GLN A 43 -12.44 -10.82 -0.94
C GLN A 43 -11.94 -9.56 -1.69
N ILE A 44 -12.85 -8.82 -2.32
CA ILE A 44 -12.50 -7.56 -3.01
C ILE A 44 -12.02 -6.52 -1.99
N LYS A 45 -12.73 -6.33 -0.87
CA LYS A 45 -12.29 -5.41 0.19
C LYS A 45 -10.92 -5.76 0.77
N ALA A 46 -10.65 -7.04 0.98
CA ALA A 46 -9.35 -7.48 1.49
C ALA A 46 -8.20 -7.20 0.50
N LEU A 47 -8.45 -7.37 -0.81
CA LEU A 47 -7.48 -7.02 -1.85
C LEU A 47 -7.28 -5.51 -1.98
N GLU A 48 -8.35 -4.73 -1.85
CA GLU A 48 -8.29 -3.26 -1.84
C GLU A 48 -7.44 -2.73 -0.68
N GLU A 49 -7.59 -3.30 0.53
CA GLU A 49 -6.76 -2.93 1.69
C GLU A 49 -5.28 -3.28 1.50
N GLN A 50 -4.98 -4.41 0.85
CA GLN A 50 -3.60 -4.79 0.51
C GLN A 50 -2.99 -3.86 -0.54
N LEU A 51 -3.76 -3.49 -1.57
CA LEU A 51 -3.34 -2.52 -2.58
C LEU A 51 -3.11 -1.14 -1.96
N ALA A 52 -4.01 -0.68 -1.08
CA ALA A 52 -3.87 0.60 -0.38
C ALA A 52 -2.62 0.65 0.52
N THR A 53 -2.24 -0.48 1.11
CA THR A 53 -0.99 -0.59 1.88
C THR A 53 0.24 -0.60 0.96
N ALA A 54 0.15 -1.26 -0.20
CA ALA A 54 1.21 -1.30 -1.20
C ALA A 54 1.43 0.06 -1.89
N GLU A 55 0.39 0.90 -2.01
CA GLU A 55 0.47 2.24 -2.59
C GLU A 55 1.03 3.30 -1.64
N LYS A 56 1.23 2.98 -0.35
CA LYS A 56 1.84 3.92 0.59
C LYS A 56 3.32 4.12 0.28
N LYS A 57 3.64 5.31 -0.20
CA LYS A 57 5.02 5.82 -0.30
C LYS A 57 5.61 5.95 1.11
N LEU A 58 6.66 5.20 1.41
CA LEU A 58 7.41 5.33 2.65
C LEU A 58 8.42 6.47 2.55
N GLN A 59 8.30 7.49 3.41
CA GLN A 59 9.31 8.55 3.56
C GLN A 59 10.20 8.23 4.75
N VAL A 60 11.51 8.07 4.52
CA VAL A 60 12.51 7.81 5.56
C VAL A 60 13.46 8.99 5.63
N CYS A 61 13.80 9.44 6.84
CA CYS A 61 14.75 10.51 7.04
C CYS A 61 15.76 10.14 8.14
N ILE A 62 17.04 10.34 7.86
CA ILE A 62 18.16 10.02 8.76
C ILE A 62 19.03 11.26 8.91
N PHE A 63 19.37 11.61 10.15
CA PHE A 63 20.16 12.80 10.48
C PHE A 63 21.35 12.45 11.37
N ALA A 64 22.46 13.17 11.19
CA ALA A 64 23.64 13.09 12.04
C ALA A 64 23.95 14.47 12.63
N CYS A 65 23.91 14.59 13.96
CA CYS A 65 24.12 15.84 14.71
C CYS A 65 25.25 15.69 15.74
N GLY A 66 25.94 16.79 16.07
CA GLY A 66 27.05 16.80 17.04
C GLY A 66 28.12 17.86 16.75
N GLN A 67 29.13 17.97 17.60
CA GLN A 67 30.25 18.92 17.46
C GLN A 67 31.23 18.59 16.31
N THR A 68 31.95 19.57 15.78
CA THR A 68 33.01 19.32 14.79
C THR A 68 34.02 18.28 15.31
N GLY A 69 34.41 17.33 14.46
CA GLY A 69 35.30 16.23 14.85
C GLY A 69 34.60 15.00 15.47
N SER A 70 33.30 15.06 15.75
CA SER A 70 32.54 13.93 16.35
C SER A 70 32.25 12.75 15.39
N GLY A 71 32.83 12.74 14.20
CA GLY A 71 32.65 11.66 13.24
C GLY A 71 31.34 11.64 12.43
N LYS A 72 30.48 12.68 12.47
CA LYS A 72 29.24 12.74 11.67
C LYS A 72 29.42 12.38 10.20
N THR A 73 30.36 13.07 9.53
CA THR A 73 30.67 12.83 8.12
C THR A 73 31.23 11.43 7.90
N CYS A 74 32.01 10.91 8.86
CA CYS A 74 32.51 9.55 8.81
C CYS A 74 31.37 8.51 8.89
N THR A 75 30.35 8.75 9.71
CA THR A 75 29.16 7.88 9.79
C THR A 75 28.33 7.94 8.51
N MET A 76 28.10 9.13 7.96
CA MET A 76 27.21 9.32 6.81
C MET A 76 27.88 8.95 5.47
N MET A 77 29.09 9.46 5.20
CA MET A 77 29.82 9.22 3.94
C MET A 77 30.86 8.11 4.04
N GLY A 78 31.47 7.93 5.22
CA GLY A 78 32.61 7.03 5.39
C GLY A 78 33.95 7.76 5.47
N ARG A 79 35.04 6.99 5.45
CA ARG A 79 36.40 7.54 5.44
C ARG A 79 36.87 7.80 4.00
N PRO A 80 37.33 9.01 3.65
CA PRO A 80 37.85 9.29 2.33
C PRO A 80 39.09 8.44 2.05
N GLY A 81 39.17 7.86 0.85
CA GLY A 81 40.30 7.03 0.42
C GLY A 81 40.25 5.57 0.88
N HIS A 82 39.24 5.16 1.66
CA HIS A 82 39.11 3.76 2.10
C HIS A 82 37.76 3.17 1.66
N LEU A 83 37.77 2.47 0.53
CA LEU A 83 36.56 1.91 -0.11
C LEU A 83 35.83 0.87 0.75
N GLU A 84 36.51 0.25 1.71
CA GLU A 84 35.91 -0.70 2.67
C GLU A 84 35.15 0.03 3.80
N GLU A 85 35.48 1.30 4.07
CA GLU A 85 34.88 2.12 5.12
C GLU A 85 33.74 3.01 4.57
N LYS A 86 32.87 2.46 3.71
CA LYS A 86 31.66 3.18 3.23
C LYS A 86 30.75 3.54 4.41
N GLY A 87 30.25 4.78 4.44
CA GLY A 87 29.23 5.23 5.39
C GLY A 87 27.81 4.80 5.02
N LEU A 88 26.82 5.34 5.75
CA LEU A 88 25.41 5.03 5.52
C LEU A 88 24.92 5.38 4.10
N ILE A 89 25.23 6.58 3.59
CA ILE A 89 24.77 7.06 2.28
C ILE A 89 25.22 6.11 1.14
N PRO A 90 26.52 5.84 0.94
CA PRO A 90 26.95 4.97 -0.15
C PRO A 90 26.45 3.52 -0.01
N ARG A 91 26.29 3.00 1.23
CA ARG A 91 25.71 1.66 1.46
C ARG A 91 24.24 1.60 1.09
N SER A 92 23.45 2.59 1.49
CA SER A 92 22.03 2.66 1.15
C SER A 92 21.82 2.76 -0.36
N LEU A 93 22.64 3.54 -1.07
CA LEU A 93 22.56 3.65 -2.53
C LEU A 93 22.85 2.32 -3.22
N GLU A 94 23.90 1.61 -2.79
CA GLU A 94 24.24 0.29 -3.32
C GLU A 94 23.08 -0.70 -3.18
N GLN A 95 22.41 -0.70 -2.02
CA GLN A 95 21.22 -1.52 -1.80
C GLN A 95 20.04 -1.12 -2.69
N ILE A 96 19.79 0.19 -2.87
CA ILE A 96 18.73 0.69 -3.76
C ILE A 96 18.99 0.24 -5.19
N PHE A 97 20.23 0.37 -5.67
CA PHE A 97 20.60 -0.05 -7.02
C PHE A 97 20.50 -1.57 -7.21
N GLN A 98 20.93 -2.37 -6.22
CA GLN A 98 20.78 -3.82 -6.25
C GLN A 98 19.30 -4.23 -6.29
N THR A 99 18.46 -3.60 -5.48
CA THR A 99 17.01 -3.85 -5.46
C THR A 99 16.37 -3.47 -6.79
N LYS A 100 16.75 -2.32 -7.37
CA LYS A 100 16.33 -1.92 -8.71
C LYS A 100 16.70 -2.99 -9.74
N GLN A 101 17.90 -3.55 -9.68
CA GLN A 101 18.36 -4.57 -10.64
C GLN A 101 17.59 -5.90 -10.48
N SER A 102 17.31 -6.33 -9.25
CA SER A 102 16.59 -7.58 -8.98
C SER A 102 15.10 -7.51 -9.35
N GLN A 103 14.51 -6.32 -9.37
CA GLN A 103 13.10 -6.09 -9.73
C GLN A 103 12.88 -5.74 -11.20
N GLN A 104 13.94 -5.46 -11.97
CA GLN A 104 13.84 -5.23 -13.42
C GLN A 104 13.17 -6.38 -14.20
N PRO A 105 13.44 -7.68 -13.93
CA PRO A 105 12.79 -8.79 -14.63
C PRO A 105 11.27 -8.84 -14.43
N GLN A 106 10.77 -8.24 -13.33
CA GLN A 106 9.34 -8.15 -13.01
C GLN A 106 8.67 -6.95 -13.72
N GLY A 107 9.40 -6.19 -14.54
CA GLY A 107 8.88 -5.06 -15.33
C GLY A 107 8.81 -3.73 -14.59
N TRP A 108 9.36 -3.64 -13.36
CA TRP A 108 9.36 -2.39 -12.60
C TRP A 108 10.34 -1.37 -13.17
N LYS A 109 9.90 -0.11 -13.25
CA LYS A 109 10.72 1.04 -13.70
C LYS A 109 10.95 1.98 -12.53
N TYR A 110 12.23 2.21 -12.21
CA TYR A 110 12.65 3.11 -11.13
C TYR A 110 13.47 4.28 -11.68
N GLU A 111 13.03 5.49 -11.36
CA GLU A 111 13.81 6.72 -11.51
C GLU A 111 14.42 7.08 -10.15
N ILE A 112 15.73 7.27 -10.12
CA ILE A 112 16.48 7.60 -8.91
C ILE A 112 17.18 8.92 -9.20
N VAL A 113 16.95 9.93 -8.35
CA VAL A 113 17.60 11.24 -8.43
C VAL A 113 18.36 11.44 -7.13
N LEU A 114 19.65 11.76 -7.23
CA LEU A 114 20.50 12.06 -6.09
C LEU A 114 21.02 13.49 -6.19
N GLU A 115 20.79 14.25 -5.13
CA GLU A 115 21.29 15.62 -5.00
C GLU A 115 22.06 15.77 -3.69
N HIS A 116 23.31 16.23 -3.78
CA HIS A 116 24.10 16.64 -2.64
C HIS A 116 24.09 18.16 -2.55
N VAL A 117 23.52 18.69 -1.48
CA VAL A 117 23.33 20.14 -1.30
C VAL A 117 24.07 20.62 -0.06
N TRP A 118 24.94 21.60 -0.27
CA TRP A 118 25.66 22.28 0.79
C TRP A 118 24.89 23.53 1.18
N LYS A 119 24.62 23.73 2.47
CA LYS A 119 23.93 24.93 2.97
C LYS A 119 24.72 25.60 4.09
N SER A 120 24.76 26.93 4.09
CA SER A 120 25.27 27.75 5.19
C SER A 120 24.16 28.69 5.66
N ASN A 121 23.83 28.66 6.96
CA ASN A 121 22.71 29.43 7.53
C ASN A 121 21.38 29.26 6.78
N GLY A 122 21.11 28.04 6.29
CA GLY A 122 19.91 27.73 5.51
C GLY A 122 19.97 28.10 4.02
N ILE A 123 21.00 28.84 3.58
CA ILE A 123 21.20 29.27 2.19
C ILE A 123 22.02 28.20 1.44
N PRO A 124 21.57 27.72 0.26
CA PRO A 124 22.36 26.81 -0.55
C PRO A 124 23.63 27.49 -1.08
N ILE A 125 24.79 26.92 -0.78
CA ILE A 125 26.11 27.40 -1.21
C ILE A 125 26.68 26.57 -2.38
N GLY A 126 26.12 25.40 -2.64
CA GLY A 126 26.52 24.53 -3.75
C GLY A 126 25.63 23.31 -3.88
N LYS A 127 25.57 22.75 -5.08
CA LYS A 127 24.87 21.49 -5.38
C LYS A 127 25.70 20.62 -6.32
N GLU A 128 25.70 19.32 -6.07
CA GLU A 128 26.28 18.30 -6.96
C GLU A 128 25.22 17.22 -7.20
N GLY A 129 25.01 16.85 -8.46
CA GLY A 129 24.08 15.80 -8.88
C GLY A 129 24.83 14.66 -9.55
N LEU A 130 24.33 13.43 -9.38
CA LEU A 130 24.79 12.22 -10.04
C LEU A 130 23.75 11.72 -11.04
#